data_AF-A0A2R6E9I8-F1
#
_entry.id   AF-A0A2R6E9I8-F1
#
_cell.length_a   1.000
_cell.length_b   1.000
_cell.length_c   1.000
_cell.angle_alpha   90.00
_cell.angle_beta   90.00
_cell.angle_gamma   90.00
#
_symmetry.space_group_name_H-M   'P 1'
#
loop_
_entity.id
_entity.type
_entity.pdbx_description
1 polymer ?
#
loop_
_entity_poly.entity_id
_entity_poly.type
_entity_poly.pdbx_seq_one_letter_code
_entity_poly.pdbx_strand_id
1 'polypeptide(L)'
;MSEDQTLYATEPNRVLSSGAETLDAIGLAFLVRSSGITIEARTGQVAERVIELDYDDVQAVEHIERVAHGVRIETVDTEYTVTNLTSSAGEARDVVAAVRDRTTTIRSGRGRTDPGAPERPSTDRRDRPADAGREQEAARSGERVATDGSTAPNAEGADRSTAAEPADDPPTGANGGQSEGTGLGFGRPDRTFDPGETFACPLCEKKTVVPDRVPEQEQDIVCPGCESIIGQTPEDRRHVRVDMDASATQ
;
A
#
# COMPACT_ATOMS: atom_id res chain seq x y z
N MET A 1 12.08 -37.17 4.24
CA MET A 1 11.14 -36.27 4.92
C MET A 1 11.93 -35.00 5.18
N SER A 2 11.65 -33.93 4.44
CA SER A 2 12.34 -32.66 4.68
C SER A 2 11.90 -32.13 6.04
N GLU A 3 12.87 -31.76 6.88
CA GLU A 3 12.59 -31.19 8.20
C GLU A 3 11.87 -29.85 8.03
N ASP A 4 10.82 -29.61 8.82
CA ASP A 4 10.08 -28.36 8.75
C ASP A 4 10.89 -27.23 9.41
N GLN A 5 11.60 -26.47 8.60
CA GLN A 5 12.49 -25.42 9.09
C GLN A 5 11.74 -24.11 9.29
N THR A 6 11.85 -23.51 10.48
CA THR A 6 11.38 -22.13 10.72
C THR A 6 12.35 -21.15 10.10
N LEU A 7 11.86 -20.34 9.16
CA LEU A 7 12.64 -19.28 8.49
C LEU A 7 12.55 -17.95 9.22
N TYR A 8 11.38 -17.68 9.81
CA TYR A 8 11.10 -16.44 10.50
C TYR A 8 10.10 -16.68 11.62
N ALA A 9 10.28 -16.00 12.75
CA ALA A 9 9.40 -16.06 13.90
C ALA A 9 9.39 -14.72 14.62
N THR A 10 8.20 -14.23 14.96
CA THR A 10 8.02 -13.01 15.74
C THR A 10 6.66 -13.01 16.47
N GLU A 11 6.46 -12.06 17.36
CA GLU A 11 5.25 -11.87 18.15
C GLU A 11 4.54 -10.58 17.68
N PRO A 12 3.61 -10.68 16.70
CA PRO A 12 2.90 -9.50 16.22
C PRO A 12 1.91 -9.00 17.26
N ASN A 13 1.59 -7.70 17.23
CA ASN A 13 0.64 -7.14 18.20
C ASN A 13 -0.82 -7.48 17.85
N ARG A 14 -1.19 -7.38 16.57
CA ARG A 14 -2.58 -7.52 16.14
C ARG A 14 -2.68 -8.20 14.79
N VAL A 15 -3.66 -9.10 14.68
CA VAL A 15 -4.02 -9.85 13.47
C VAL A 15 -5.46 -9.51 13.14
N LEU A 16 -5.66 -9.05 11.91
CA LEU A 16 -6.98 -8.78 11.33
C LEU A 16 -7.23 -9.77 10.20
N SER A 17 -8.46 -10.24 10.03
CA SER A 17 -8.88 -10.91 8.80
C SER A 17 -10.14 -10.29 8.24
N SER A 18 -10.26 -10.26 6.92
CA SER A 18 -11.47 -9.85 6.20
C SER A 18 -11.75 -10.80 5.04
N GLY A 19 -13.02 -11.04 4.70
CA GLY A 19 -13.43 -11.99 3.66
C GLY A 19 -14.42 -13.00 4.19
N ALA A 20 -14.17 -14.29 3.93
CA ALA A 20 -15.01 -15.40 4.39
C ALA A 20 -15.21 -15.41 5.90
N GLU A 21 -14.18 -15.02 6.66
CA GLU A 21 -14.27 -14.79 8.09
C GLU A 21 -13.62 -13.46 8.48
N THR A 22 -14.27 -12.75 9.39
CA THR A 22 -13.73 -11.53 9.99
C THR A 22 -13.10 -11.84 11.34
N LEU A 23 -11.90 -11.32 11.55
CA LEU A 23 -11.13 -11.50 12.77
C LEU A 23 -10.54 -10.16 13.20
N ASP A 24 -10.63 -9.89 14.50
CA ASP A 24 -9.86 -8.85 15.16
C ASP A 24 -9.29 -9.44 16.45
N ALA A 25 -7.99 -9.74 16.43
CA ALA A 25 -7.33 -10.53 17.45
C ALA A 25 -5.97 -9.97 17.84
N ILE A 26 -5.55 -10.28 19.05
CA ILE A 26 -4.18 -10.04 19.51
C ILE A 26 -3.30 -11.13 18.88
N GLY A 27 -2.22 -10.72 18.24
CA GLY A 27 -1.23 -11.65 17.73
C GLY A 27 -0.41 -12.25 18.86
N LEU A 28 -0.17 -13.57 18.80
CA LEU A 28 0.69 -14.27 19.75
C LEU A 28 1.99 -14.70 19.06
N ALA A 29 1.87 -15.27 17.86
CA ALA A 29 3.03 -15.66 17.07
C ALA A 29 2.73 -15.55 15.57
N PHE A 30 3.75 -15.17 14.80
CA PHE A 30 3.77 -15.26 13.35
C PHE A 30 5.00 -16.03 12.93
N LEU A 31 4.79 -17.18 12.29
CA LEU A 31 5.84 -18.12 11.91
C LEU A 31 5.79 -18.33 10.41
N VAL A 32 6.92 -18.09 9.74
CA VAL A 32 7.13 -18.52 8.35
C VAL A 32 7.99 -19.76 8.39
N ARG A 33 7.42 -20.89 7.99
CA ARG A 33 8.08 -22.20 8.01
C ARG A 33 8.37 -22.70 6.62
N SER A 34 8.94 -23.90 6.50
CA SER A 34 9.23 -24.47 5.19
C SER A 34 7.98 -24.92 4.44
N SER A 35 7.00 -25.40 5.20
CA SER A 35 5.72 -25.95 4.74
C SER A 35 4.64 -24.88 4.51
N GLY A 36 4.65 -23.80 5.28
CA GLY A 36 3.60 -22.78 5.22
C GLY A 36 3.81 -21.66 6.24
N ILE A 37 2.74 -20.91 6.48
CA ILE A 37 2.71 -19.79 7.43
C ILE A 37 1.74 -20.16 8.56
N THR A 38 2.15 -19.94 9.80
CA THR A 38 1.30 -20.13 10.98
C THR A 38 1.14 -18.81 11.71
N ILE A 39 -0.11 -18.45 12.00
CA ILE A 39 -0.47 -17.27 12.79
C ILE A 39 -1.23 -17.74 14.01
N GLU A 40 -0.67 -17.52 15.19
CA GLU A 40 -1.34 -17.76 16.46
C GLU A 40 -1.92 -16.44 16.96
N ALA A 41 -3.20 -16.44 17.30
CA ALA A 41 -3.92 -15.24 17.71
C ALA A 41 -4.89 -15.55 18.85
N ARG A 42 -5.21 -14.53 19.64
CA ARG A 42 -6.19 -14.62 20.73
C ARG A 42 -7.35 -13.65 20.50
N THR A 43 -8.56 -14.18 20.54
CA THR A 43 -9.81 -13.43 20.52
C THR A 43 -10.39 -13.34 21.93
N GLY A 44 -10.73 -12.12 22.38
CA GLY A 44 -11.26 -11.90 23.73
C GLY A 44 -10.27 -12.29 24.84
N GLN A 45 -10.78 -12.81 25.96
CA GLN A 45 -9.96 -13.05 27.16
C GLN A 45 -9.19 -14.37 27.15
N VAL A 46 -9.67 -15.41 26.46
CA VAL A 46 -9.11 -16.77 26.56
C VAL A 46 -9.20 -17.62 25.29
N ALA A 47 -9.83 -17.14 24.20
CA ALA A 47 -9.99 -17.97 23.01
C ALA A 47 -8.77 -17.85 22.09
N GLU A 48 -7.94 -18.87 22.07
CA GLU A 48 -6.81 -18.99 21.15
C GLU A 48 -7.28 -19.57 19.81
N ARG A 49 -6.66 -19.09 18.74
CA ARG A 49 -6.94 -19.48 17.37
C ARG A 49 -5.61 -19.62 16.63
N VAL A 50 -5.46 -20.73 15.92
CA VAL A 50 -4.33 -20.98 15.03
C VAL A 50 -4.83 -20.91 13.60
N ILE A 51 -4.17 -20.11 12.78
CA ILE A 51 -4.44 -19.95 11.35
C ILE A 51 -3.24 -20.53 10.63
N GLU A 52 -3.48 -21.57 9.84
CA GLU A 52 -2.45 -22.21 9.00
C GLU A 52 -2.73 -21.83 7.54
N LEU A 53 -1.72 -21.31 6.85
CA LEU A 53 -1.81 -20.89 5.46
C LEU A 53 -0.79 -21.67 4.64
N ASP A 54 -1.29 -22.42 3.65
CA ASP A 54 -0.47 -23.07 2.65
C ASP A 54 0.00 -22.04 1.61
N TYR A 55 1.26 -22.15 1.17
CA TYR A 55 1.81 -21.23 0.16
C TYR A 55 1.08 -21.28 -1.18
N ASP A 56 0.36 -22.37 -1.45
CA ASP A 56 -0.46 -22.55 -2.64
C ASP A 56 -1.71 -21.67 -2.65
N ASP A 57 -2.26 -21.39 -1.47
CA ASP A 57 -3.48 -20.60 -1.30
C ASP A 57 -3.18 -19.10 -1.20
N VAL A 58 -1.93 -18.74 -0.91
CA VAL A 58 -1.45 -17.35 -0.90
C VAL A 58 -1.42 -16.82 -2.33
N GLN A 59 -2.24 -15.82 -2.62
CA GLN A 59 -2.32 -15.14 -3.91
C GLN A 59 -1.34 -13.98 -4.00
N ALA A 60 -1.35 -13.13 -2.97
CA ALA A 60 -0.50 -11.95 -2.87
C ALA A 60 0.01 -11.78 -1.43
N VAL A 61 1.18 -11.16 -1.31
CA VAL A 61 1.77 -10.77 -0.02
C VAL A 61 2.36 -9.39 -0.17
N GLU A 62 2.05 -8.49 0.74
CA GLU A 62 2.49 -7.10 0.69
C GLU A 62 3.05 -6.64 2.02
N HIS A 63 4.02 -5.74 1.95
CA HIS A 63 4.52 -5.01 3.10
C HIS A 63 3.57 -3.85 3.36
N ILE A 64 3.15 -3.69 4.62
CA ILE A 64 2.35 -2.54 5.05
C ILE A 64 3.23 -1.64 5.90
N GLU A 65 3.31 -0.36 5.52
CA GLU A 65 3.98 0.70 6.28
C GLU A 65 2.89 1.59 6.89
N ARG A 66 2.64 1.41 8.20
CA ARG A 66 1.83 2.34 9.01
C ARG A 66 2.70 2.85 10.17
N VAL A 67 2.17 2.82 11.39
CA VAL A 67 2.94 3.15 12.61
C VAL A 67 4.05 2.13 12.89
N ALA A 68 3.90 0.90 12.40
CA ALA A 68 4.95 -0.12 12.39
C ALA A 68 4.83 -0.99 11.15
N HIS A 69 5.90 -1.73 10.83
CA HIS A 69 5.92 -2.60 9.66
C HIS A 69 5.10 -3.85 9.90
N GLY A 70 4.24 -4.17 8.93
CA GLY A 70 3.37 -5.34 8.95
C GLY A 70 3.37 -6.07 7.61
N VAL A 71 2.61 -7.15 7.55
CA VAL A 71 2.45 -7.95 6.34
C VAL A 71 0.96 -8.15 6.07
N ARG A 72 0.55 -7.92 4.82
CA ARG A 72 -0.74 -8.33 4.28
C ARG A 72 -0.57 -9.63 3.51
N ILE A 73 -1.42 -10.61 3.77
CA ILE A 73 -1.44 -11.89 3.06
C ILE A 73 -2.85 -12.07 2.52
N GLU A 74 -2.98 -12.12 1.20
CA GLU A 74 -4.24 -12.35 0.51
C GLU A 74 -4.31 -13.81 0.07
N THR A 75 -5.39 -14.50 0.46
CA THR A 75 -5.76 -15.81 -0.06
C THR A 75 -6.97 -15.70 -0.98
N VAL A 76 -7.49 -16.83 -1.47
CA VAL A 76 -8.69 -16.85 -2.34
C VAL A 76 -9.89 -16.16 -1.70
N ASP A 77 -10.12 -16.40 -0.42
CA ASP A 77 -11.35 -16.00 0.25
C ASP A 77 -11.11 -15.07 1.43
N THR A 78 -9.86 -14.84 1.84
CA THR A 78 -9.56 -14.08 3.06
C THR A 78 -8.27 -13.28 2.92
N GLU A 79 -8.33 -12.02 3.34
CA GLU A 79 -7.15 -11.18 3.54
C GLU A 79 -6.79 -11.17 5.02
N TYR A 80 -5.54 -11.48 5.34
CA TYR A 80 -4.97 -11.40 6.67
C TYR A 80 -4.00 -10.22 6.75
N THR A 81 -4.20 -9.33 7.72
CA THR A 81 -3.29 -8.23 8.01
C THR A 81 -2.65 -8.43 9.37
N VAL A 82 -1.33 -8.63 9.38
CA VAL A 82 -0.51 -8.80 10.59
C VAL A 82 0.28 -7.52 10.82
N THR A 83 0.03 -6.84 11.93
CA THR A 83 0.62 -5.53 12.22
C THR A 83 1.67 -5.58 13.34
N ASN A 84 2.61 -4.63 13.31
CA ASN A 84 3.72 -4.55 14.26
C ASN A 84 4.54 -5.85 14.26
N LEU A 85 4.88 -6.33 13.07
CA LEU A 85 5.62 -7.57 12.84
C LEU A 85 7.10 -7.42 13.21
N THR A 86 7.66 -6.25 12.92
CA THR A 86 9.03 -5.83 13.25
C THR A 86 9.11 -4.30 13.27
N SER A 87 10.12 -3.77 13.94
CA SER A 87 10.51 -2.35 13.88
C SER A 87 11.39 -2.00 12.68
N SER A 88 11.86 -2.99 11.90
CA SER A 88 12.78 -2.77 10.77
C SER A 88 12.06 -2.95 9.42
N ALA A 89 12.09 -1.91 8.60
CA ALA A 89 11.56 -1.98 7.23
C ALA A 89 12.28 -3.05 6.39
N GLY A 90 13.59 -3.20 6.59
CA GLY A 90 14.39 -4.21 5.88
C GLY A 90 13.95 -5.62 6.22
N GLU A 91 13.78 -5.91 7.51
CA GLU A 91 13.34 -7.23 7.97
C GLU A 91 11.93 -7.56 7.49
N ALA A 92 11.00 -6.59 7.50
CA ALA A 92 9.66 -6.79 6.97
C ALA A 92 9.68 -7.12 5.46
N ARG A 93 10.55 -6.44 4.69
CA ARG A 93 10.73 -6.71 3.25
C ARG A 93 11.35 -8.08 3.02
N ASP A 94 12.31 -8.51 3.85
CA ASP A 94 12.91 -9.84 3.76
C ASP A 94 11.87 -10.94 4.02
N VAL A 95 10.97 -10.74 4.99
CA VAL A 95 9.86 -11.66 5.27
C VAL A 95 8.92 -11.76 4.07
N VAL A 96 8.51 -10.62 3.51
CA VAL A 96 7.63 -10.58 2.32
C VAL A 96 8.32 -11.26 1.13
N ALA A 97 9.61 -11.00 0.91
CA ALA A 97 10.39 -11.62 -0.14
C ALA A 97 10.49 -13.15 0.04
N ALA A 98 10.76 -13.62 1.26
CA ALA A 98 10.84 -15.04 1.57
C ALA A 98 9.52 -15.78 1.31
N VAL A 99 8.39 -15.18 1.68
CA VAL A 99 7.07 -15.75 1.39
C VAL A 99 6.78 -15.76 -0.12
N ARG A 100 7.05 -14.64 -0.83
CA ARG A 100 6.83 -14.55 -2.28
C ARG A 100 7.68 -15.55 -3.07
N ASP A 101 8.95 -15.72 -2.70
CA ASP A 101 9.87 -16.66 -3.34
C ASP A 101 9.35 -18.11 -3.22
N ARG A 102 8.85 -18.48 -2.03
CA ARG A 102 8.25 -19.79 -1.76
C ARG A 102 6.98 -20.03 -2.58
N THR A 103 6.04 -19.10 -2.55
CA THR A 103 4.81 -19.18 -3.35
C THR A 103 5.13 -19.30 -4.84
N THR A 104 6.12 -18.55 -5.34
CA THR A 104 6.53 -18.63 -6.75
C THR A 104 7.20 -19.96 -7.07
N THR A 105 8.13 -20.42 -6.22
CA THR A 105 8.83 -21.69 -6.39
C THR A 105 7.88 -22.87 -6.47
N ILE A 106 6.87 -22.92 -5.61
CA ILE A 106 5.88 -24.01 -5.59
C ILE A 106 5.00 -23.97 -6.85
N ARG A 107 4.53 -22.78 -7.26
CA ARG A 107 3.77 -22.62 -8.52
C ARG A 107 4.61 -23.01 -9.75
N SER A 108 5.87 -22.57 -9.83
CA SER A 108 6.78 -22.92 -10.92
C SER A 108 7.15 -24.42 -10.91
N GLY A 109 7.28 -25.03 -9.73
CA GLY A 109 7.50 -26.47 -9.57
C GLY A 109 6.34 -27.31 -10.10
N ARG A 110 5.10 -26.83 -9.95
CA ARG A 110 3.89 -27.46 -10.52
C ARG A 110 3.73 -27.22 -12.02
N GLY A 111 4.27 -26.11 -12.54
CA GLY A 111 4.32 -25.83 -13.98
C GLY A 111 5.36 -26.66 -14.74
N ARG A 112 6.29 -27.31 -14.03
CA ARG A 112 7.36 -28.14 -14.61
C ARG A 112 6.97 -29.62 -14.63
N THR A 113 5.81 -29.93 -15.19
CA THR A 113 5.55 -31.26 -15.73
C THR A 113 6.05 -31.25 -17.18
N ASP A 114 7.19 -31.91 -17.38
CA ASP A 114 7.91 -32.11 -18.63
C ASP A 114 6.99 -32.53 -19.80
N PRO A 115 6.99 -31.79 -20.94
CA PRO A 115 6.72 -32.40 -22.22
C PRO A 115 7.94 -32.17 -23.12
N GLY A 116 8.93 -33.07 -23.05
CA GLY A 116 9.81 -33.43 -24.15
C GLY A 116 10.62 -32.30 -24.80
N ALA A 117 11.91 -32.23 -24.48
CA ALA A 117 12.88 -31.60 -25.36
C ALA A 117 12.94 -32.32 -26.74
N PRO A 118 13.59 -31.76 -27.79
CA PRO A 118 13.38 -30.45 -28.41
C PRO A 118 13.30 -30.58 -29.96
N GLU A 119 12.40 -29.88 -30.67
CA GLU A 119 12.48 -29.78 -32.14
C GLU A 119 12.35 -28.34 -32.67
N ARG A 120 13.52 -27.79 -33.00
CA ARG A 120 13.90 -26.92 -34.13
C ARG A 120 12.84 -25.99 -34.78
N PRO A 121 13.18 -24.71 -34.99
CA PRO A 121 12.34 -23.79 -35.74
C PRO A 121 12.36 -24.13 -37.24
N SER A 122 11.22 -24.56 -37.78
CA SER A 122 10.98 -24.60 -39.22
C SER A 122 10.18 -23.36 -39.62
N THR A 123 10.88 -22.40 -40.21
CA THR A 123 10.29 -21.29 -40.96
C THR A 123 9.89 -21.79 -42.34
N ASP A 124 8.60 -21.90 -42.67
CA ASP A 124 8.14 -21.76 -44.06
C ASP A 124 6.62 -21.54 -44.18
N ARG A 125 6.26 -20.65 -45.14
CA ARG A 125 4.96 -20.41 -45.80
C ARG A 125 3.76 -19.88 -44.99
N ARG A 126 3.30 -18.63 -45.19
CA ARG A 126 2.47 -18.10 -46.32
C ARG A 126 1.30 -19.06 -46.64
N ASP A 127 0.03 -18.69 -46.48
CA ASP A 127 -0.69 -17.71 -47.28
C ASP A 127 -2.07 -17.30 -46.67
N ARG A 128 -2.52 -16.11 -47.09
CA ARG A 128 -3.82 -15.38 -46.92
C ARG A 128 -5.11 -16.19 -47.24
N PRO A 129 -6.35 -15.63 -47.24
CA PRO A 129 -6.93 -14.36 -46.72
C PRO A 129 -8.31 -14.49 -46.01
N ALA A 130 -8.88 -13.33 -45.66
CA ALA A 130 -10.19 -13.01 -45.06
C ALA A 130 -11.46 -13.47 -45.80
N ASP A 131 -12.59 -13.59 -45.09
CA ASP A 131 -13.90 -13.13 -45.56
C ASP A 131 -14.98 -12.93 -44.46
N ALA A 132 -15.69 -11.81 -44.58
CA ALA A 132 -17.06 -11.44 -44.23
C ALA A 132 -17.81 -11.95 -42.96
N GLY A 133 -18.10 -11.00 -42.06
CA GLY A 133 -19.43 -10.35 -41.96
C GLY A 133 -20.63 -11.13 -41.40
N ARG A 134 -21.17 -10.67 -40.26
CA ARG A 134 -22.56 -10.16 -40.17
C ARG A 134 -22.90 -9.55 -38.82
N GLU A 135 -23.48 -8.36 -38.93
CA GLU A 135 -24.27 -7.68 -37.92
C GLU A 135 -25.55 -8.47 -37.57
N GLN A 136 -25.96 -8.43 -36.30
CA GLN A 136 -27.37 -8.50 -35.93
C GLN A 136 -27.62 -7.74 -34.62
N GLU A 137 -28.13 -6.51 -34.79
CA GLU A 137 -28.98 -5.80 -33.85
C GLU A 137 -30.30 -6.56 -33.62
N ALA A 138 -30.75 -6.58 -32.36
CA ALA A 138 -32.14 -6.36 -31.92
C ALA A 138 -32.13 -6.41 -30.38
N ALA A 139 -32.36 -5.30 -29.68
CA ALA A 139 -33.68 -4.84 -29.22
C ALA A 139 -34.31 -5.83 -28.20
N ARG A 140 -34.88 -5.46 -27.06
CA ARG A 140 -35.36 -4.20 -26.46
C ARG A 140 -35.95 -4.58 -25.09
N SER A 141 -36.12 -3.57 -24.21
CA SER A 141 -37.11 -3.51 -23.11
C SER A 141 -36.84 -4.42 -21.90
N GLY A 142 -36.62 -3.90 -20.69
CA GLY A 142 -37.55 -3.19 -19.80
C GLY A 142 -37.45 -3.93 -18.46
N GLU A 143 -37.32 -3.30 -17.29
CA GLU A 143 -38.43 -2.70 -16.56
C GLU A 143 -37.86 -2.11 -15.25
N ARG A 144 -38.32 -0.92 -14.89
CA ARG A 144 -38.01 -0.25 -13.63
C ARG A 144 -38.95 -0.81 -12.55
N VAL A 145 -38.42 -1.18 -11.39
CA VAL A 145 -39.22 -1.27 -10.16
C VAL A 145 -38.67 -0.27 -9.16
N ALA A 146 -39.46 0.78 -8.97
CA ALA A 146 -39.38 1.69 -7.84
C ALA A 146 -39.89 0.95 -6.59
N THR A 147 -39.21 1.13 -5.46
CA THR A 147 -39.85 1.00 -4.15
C THR A 147 -39.72 2.34 -3.43
N ASP A 148 -40.86 3.03 -3.40
CA ASP A 148 -41.17 4.14 -2.54
C ASP A 148 -41.32 3.61 -1.10
N GLY A 149 -40.72 4.32 -0.14
CA GLY A 149 -40.71 3.92 1.27
C GLY A 149 -40.39 5.10 2.17
N SER A 150 -41.15 6.18 2.00
CA SER A 150 -41.16 7.36 2.87
C SER A 150 -41.46 6.99 4.33
N THR A 151 -40.61 7.43 5.26
CA THR A 151 -41.04 7.74 6.64
C THR A 151 -40.18 8.86 7.22
N ALA A 152 -40.82 9.99 7.47
CA ALA A 152 -40.41 11.07 8.38
C ALA A 152 -41.72 11.69 8.93
N PRO A 153 -41.74 12.55 9.97
CA PRO A 153 -40.66 13.00 10.87
C PRO A 153 -41.06 12.95 12.37
N ASN A 154 -40.12 13.26 13.26
CA ASN A 154 -40.33 13.96 14.55
C ASN A 154 -39.01 14.67 14.86
N ALA A 155 -38.89 16.01 14.84
CA ALA A 155 -39.41 16.99 15.81
C ALA A 155 -38.97 16.63 17.25
N GLU A 156 -38.27 17.43 18.06
CA GLU A 156 -37.82 18.82 18.10
C GLU A 156 -36.74 18.88 19.21
N GLY A 157 -35.85 19.88 19.19
CA GLY A 157 -34.89 20.10 20.27
C GLY A 157 -33.91 21.23 19.99
N ALA A 158 -34.39 22.47 20.12
CA ALA A 158 -33.61 23.71 20.04
C ALA A 158 -32.70 23.92 21.26
N ASP A 159 -31.52 24.51 21.06
CA ASP A 159 -31.04 25.79 21.66
C ASP A 159 -29.55 25.98 21.26
N ARG A 160 -29.14 26.91 20.39
CA ARG A 160 -29.03 28.40 20.47
C ARG A 160 -27.68 28.89 21.03
N SER A 161 -27.08 29.80 20.25
CA SER A 161 -26.10 30.85 20.63
C SER A 161 -24.62 30.40 20.65
N THR A 162 -23.61 31.12 20.11
CA THR A 162 -23.52 32.51 19.64
C THR A 162 -22.16 32.76 18.95
N ALA A 163 -22.18 33.63 17.93
CA ALA A 163 -21.23 34.72 17.62
C ALA A 163 -19.73 34.45 17.35
N ALA A 164 -19.27 34.81 16.14
CA ALA A 164 -18.49 36.05 15.86
C ALA A 164 -17.39 35.83 14.78
N GLU A 165 -17.58 36.46 13.62
CA GLU A 165 -16.50 36.97 12.74
C GLU A 165 -15.94 38.28 13.36
N PRO A 166 -14.69 38.76 13.07
CA PRO A 166 -14.17 38.98 11.70
C PRO A 166 -12.64 38.88 11.43
N ALA A 167 -12.33 38.83 10.12
CA ALA A 167 -11.20 39.38 9.33
C ALA A 167 -9.78 39.55 9.90
N ASP A 168 -8.77 39.09 9.15
CA ASP A 168 -7.58 39.89 8.75
C ASP A 168 -6.73 39.18 7.65
N ASP A 169 -6.62 39.86 6.50
CA ASP A 169 -5.61 39.74 5.42
C ASP A 169 -4.60 40.92 5.60
N PRO A 170 -3.43 41.07 4.93
CA PRO A 170 -2.44 40.18 4.31
C PRO A 170 -0.99 40.54 4.85
N PRO A 171 0.20 40.24 4.23
CA PRO A 171 0.60 40.69 2.88
C PRO A 171 1.40 39.70 2.01
N THR A 172 1.33 40.03 0.73
CA THR A 172 2.11 39.62 -0.44
C THR A 172 3.62 39.77 -0.25
N GLY A 173 4.39 38.73 -0.62
CA GLY A 173 5.84 38.76 -0.72
C GLY A 173 6.30 37.94 -1.92
N ALA A 174 6.76 38.62 -2.95
CA ALA A 174 7.32 38.08 -4.19
C ALA A 174 8.78 37.63 -3.99
N ASN A 175 9.18 36.59 -4.71
CA ASN A 175 10.49 36.31 -5.35
C ASN A 175 10.52 34.79 -5.62
N GLY A 176 10.75 34.24 -6.81
CA GLY A 176 11.57 34.73 -7.92
C GLY A 176 12.81 33.84 -8.02
N GLY A 177 12.68 32.67 -8.66
CA GLY A 177 13.78 31.71 -8.81
C GLY A 177 13.41 30.55 -9.74
N GLN A 178 13.14 30.85 -11.01
CA GLN A 178 13.09 29.83 -12.06
C GLN A 178 14.53 29.51 -12.45
N SER A 179 15.04 28.36 -12.03
CA SER A 179 16.26 27.78 -12.57
C SER A 179 15.87 26.76 -13.63
N GLU A 180 16.08 27.15 -14.89
CA GLU A 180 15.98 26.31 -16.07
C GLU A 180 17.07 25.24 -16.03
N GLY A 181 16.66 23.99 -15.77
CA GLY A 181 17.52 22.81 -15.84
C GLY A 181 16.97 21.83 -16.87
N THR A 182 17.44 21.95 -18.11
CA THR A 182 17.17 21.04 -19.23
C THR A 182 17.78 19.67 -18.94
N GLY A 183 16.95 18.70 -18.58
CA GLY A 183 17.36 17.29 -18.45
C GLY A 183 16.24 16.39 -18.93
N LEU A 184 16.41 15.80 -20.11
CA LEU A 184 15.50 14.78 -20.67
C LEU A 184 15.59 13.51 -19.82
N GLY A 185 14.79 13.41 -18.77
CA GLY A 185 14.62 12.23 -17.93
C GLY A 185 13.15 12.07 -17.57
N PHE A 186 12.59 10.89 -17.84
CA PHE A 186 11.18 10.56 -17.58
C PHE A 186 10.93 10.26 -16.08
N GLY A 187 11.21 11.25 -15.23
CA GLY A 187 10.87 11.28 -13.80
C GLY A 187 10.61 12.74 -13.42
N ARG A 188 9.56 13.02 -12.64
CA ARG A 188 9.32 14.39 -12.15
C ARG A 188 10.53 14.81 -11.30
N PRO A 189 11.04 16.06 -11.42
CA PRO A 189 12.22 16.46 -10.70
C PRO A 189 11.92 16.59 -9.20
N ASP A 190 12.63 15.85 -8.37
CA ASP A 190 12.76 16.13 -6.94
C ASP A 190 13.02 17.62 -6.75
N ARG A 191 12.27 18.29 -5.86
CA ARG A 191 12.56 19.69 -5.54
C ARG A 191 13.50 19.75 -4.35
N THR A 192 14.62 20.44 -4.56
CA THR A 192 15.56 20.79 -3.50
C THR A 192 15.22 22.15 -2.93
N PHE A 193 15.15 22.26 -1.60
CA PHE A 193 14.93 23.50 -0.88
C PHE A 193 16.11 23.82 0.04
N ASP A 194 16.40 25.09 0.22
CA ASP A 194 17.45 25.55 1.14
C ASP A 194 16.94 25.54 2.60
N PRO A 195 17.84 25.39 3.59
CA PRO A 195 17.47 25.51 5.01
C PRO A 195 16.81 26.87 5.31
N GLY A 196 15.68 26.85 6.01
CA GLY A 196 14.89 28.05 6.33
C GLY A 196 13.91 28.49 5.24
N GLU A 197 13.87 27.81 4.08
CA GLU A 197 12.90 28.09 3.04
C GLU A 197 11.51 27.53 3.39
N THR A 198 10.45 28.19 2.90
CA THR A 198 9.07 27.72 3.03
C THR A 198 8.52 27.22 1.70
N PHE A 199 7.87 26.07 1.73
CA PHE A 199 7.20 25.49 0.57
C PHE A 199 5.80 24.98 0.90
N ALA A 200 4.96 24.77 -0.10
CA ALA A 200 3.64 24.17 0.08
C ALA A 200 3.77 22.64 0.05
N CYS A 201 3.22 21.96 1.06
CA CYS A 201 3.19 20.51 1.11
C CYS A 201 2.42 19.96 -0.12
N PRO A 202 2.97 19.00 -0.87
CA PRO A 202 2.28 18.43 -2.03
C PRO A 202 1.02 17.63 -1.66
N LEU A 203 0.91 17.17 -0.41
CA LEU A 203 -0.20 16.33 0.05
C LEU A 203 -1.39 17.12 0.60
N CYS A 204 -1.13 18.19 1.36
CA CYS A 204 -2.18 18.95 2.04
C CYS A 204 -2.17 20.44 1.73
N GLU A 205 -1.29 20.90 0.83
CA GLU A 205 -1.11 22.29 0.39
C GLU A 205 -0.75 23.29 1.50
N LYS A 206 -0.59 22.83 2.75
CA LYS A 206 -0.19 23.67 3.88
C LYS A 206 1.28 24.09 3.75
N LYS A 207 1.56 25.35 4.12
CA LYS A 207 2.92 25.87 4.19
C LYS A 207 3.73 25.09 5.23
N THR A 208 4.87 24.58 4.79
CA THR A 208 5.86 23.85 5.60
C THR A 208 7.18 24.60 5.53
N VAL A 209 7.85 24.72 6.67
CA VAL A 209 9.16 25.39 6.79
C VAL A 209 10.23 24.31 6.82
N VAL A 210 11.27 24.46 6.00
CA VAL A 210 12.48 23.64 6.08
C VAL A 210 13.25 24.05 7.33
N PRO A 211 13.65 23.11 8.21
CA PRO A 211 14.45 23.45 9.39
C PRO A 211 15.72 24.24 9.03
N ASP A 212 16.03 25.30 9.80
CA ASP A 212 17.22 26.13 9.60
C ASP A 212 18.53 25.37 9.82
N ARG A 213 18.47 24.22 10.50
CA ARG A 213 19.62 23.36 10.76
C ARG A 213 19.34 21.96 10.23
N VAL A 214 20.09 21.60 9.20
CA VAL A 214 20.16 20.24 8.68
C VAL A 214 20.90 19.36 9.69
N PRO A 215 20.26 18.31 10.24
CA PRO A 215 20.92 17.36 11.14
C PRO A 215 22.06 16.63 10.43
N GLU A 216 23.04 16.14 11.19
CA GLU A 216 24.20 15.42 10.64
C GLU A 216 23.88 14.00 10.14
N GLN A 217 22.67 13.52 10.41
CA GLN A 217 22.16 12.20 10.03
C GLN A 217 20.96 12.39 9.11
N GLU A 218 20.74 11.45 8.20
CA GLU A 218 19.54 11.43 7.35
C GLU A 218 18.29 11.46 8.23
N GLN A 219 17.45 12.47 8.02
CA GLN A 219 16.21 12.65 8.76
C GLN A 219 15.05 12.85 7.79
N ASP A 220 13.98 12.13 8.06
CA ASP A 220 12.69 12.31 7.39
C ASP A 220 12.08 13.66 7.77
N ILE A 221 11.60 14.37 6.77
CA ILE A 221 10.93 15.65 6.94
C ILE A 221 9.45 15.40 6.91
N VAL A 222 8.81 15.72 8.03
CA VAL A 222 7.38 15.49 8.22
C VAL A 222 6.64 16.81 8.04
N CYS A 223 5.57 16.79 7.25
CA CYS A 223 4.68 17.95 7.15
C CYS A 223 3.92 18.13 8.48
N PRO A 224 3.99 19.30 9.15
CA PRO A 224 3.22 19.54 10.37
C PRO A 224 1.70 19.60 10.11
N GLY A 225 1.31 19.72 8.84
CA GLY A 225 -0.09 19.87 8.43
C GLY A 225 -0.87 18.56 8.26
N CYS A 226 -0.19 17.48 7.88
CA CYS A 226 -0.77 16.17 7.61
C CYS A 226 0.04 15.00 8.17
N GLU A 227 1.10 15.28 8.94
CA GLU A 227 1.98 14.30 9.60
C GLU A 227 2.63 13.27 8.66
N SER A 228 2.61 13.54 7.35
CA SER A 228 3.20 12.68 6.33
C SER A 228 4.67 13.02 6.11
N ILE A 229 5.49 12.01 5.84
CA ILE A 229 6.87 12.20 5.39
C ILE A 229 6.82 12.72 3.95
N ILE A 230 7.40 13.90 3.73
CA ILE A 230 7.37 14.63 2.45
C ILE A 230 8.76 14.73 1.82
N GLY A 231 9.80 14.26 2.50
CA GLY A 231 11.16 14.37 2.00
C GLY A 231 12.19 13.87 2.99
N GLN A 232 13.45 13.92 2.55
CA GLN A 232 14.59 13.49 3.33
C GLN A 232 15.71 14.51 3.23
N THR A 233 16.55 14.53 4.26
CA THR A 233 17.75 15.36 4.27
C THR A 233 18.94 14.52 3.84
N PRO A 234 19.46 14.67 2.60
CA PRO A 234 20.55 13.86 2.10
C PRO A 234 21.89 14.14 2.81
N GLU A 235 22.79 13.15 2.76
CA GLU A 235 24.11 13.19 3.44
C GLU A 235 25.03 14.34 3.00
N ASP A 236 24.74 15.01 1.88
CA ASP A 236 25.53 16.13 1.35
C ASP A 236 25.26 17.48 2.08
N ARG A 237 24.33 17.50 3.05
CA ARG A 237 24.14 18.57 4.06
C ARG A 237 23.83 19.98 3.53
N ARG A 238 23.45 20.13 2.27
CA ARG A 238 23.26 21.45 1.65
C ARG A 238 21.83 21.79 1.33
N HIS A 239 21.01 20.79 1.01
CA HIS A 239 19.62 21.01 0.61
C HIS A 239 18.75 19.90 1.16
N VAL A 240 17.47 20.19 1.28
CA VAL A 240 16.43 19.21 1.59
C VAL A 240 15.80 18.73 0.29
N ARG A 241 15.66 17.41 0.11
CA ARG A 241 14.93 16.85 -1.04
C ARG A 241 13.50 16.53 -0.63
N VAL A 242 12.55 17.19 -1.27
CA VAL A 242 11.12 16.92 -1.12
C VAL A 242 10.67 16.06 -2.28
N ASP A 243 10.17 14.88 -1.95
CA ASP A 243 9.61 13.95 -2.93
C ASP A 243 8.17 14.40 -3.23
N MET A 244 7.96 14.83 -4.47
CA MET A 244 6.66 15.31 -4.94
C MET A 244 5.71 14.17 -5.32
N ASP A 245 6.22 12.94 -5.41
CA ASP A 245 5.47 11.72 -5.67
C ASP A 245 5.33 10.86 -4.40
N ALA A 246 5.65 11.42 -3.22
CA ALA A 246 5.26 10.90 -1.91
C ALA A 246 3.73 10.88 -1.80
N SER A 247 3.11 10.01 -2.58
CA SER A 247 1.70 9.68 -2.58
C SER A 247 1.44 9.15 -1.19
N ALA A 248 0.57 9.84 -0.45
CA ALA A 248 0.24 9.56 0.94
C ALA A 248 0.18 8.06 1.16
N THR A 249 1.24 7.51 1.76
CA THR A 249 1.25 6.12 2.20
C THR A 249 0.41 6.12 3.47
N GLN A 250 -0.92 6.16 3.28
CA GLN A 250 -1.93 5.99 4.34
C GLN A 250 -2.17 4.51 4.61
#